data_AF-A0A944PYY9-F1
#
_entry.id   AF-A0A944PYY9-F1
#
_cell.length_a   1.000
_cell.length_b   1.000
_cell.length_c   1.000
_cell.angle_alpha   90.00
_cell.angle_beta   90.00
_cell.angle_gamma   90.00
#
_symmetry.space_group_name_H-M   'P 1'
#
loop_
_entity.id
_entity.type
_entity.pdbx_description
1 polymer ?
#
loop_
_entity_poly.entity_id
_entity_poly.type
_entity_poly.pdbx_seq_one_letter_code
_entity_poly.pdbx_strand_id
1 'polypeptide(L)'
;MSTPIDRTPNTPLDSLKTATLRAIDDISTVTDTLAGTCDLPDDHAVMAILDRLSHLLKVIVAEHVPGVTVPDDGLLTAQQQQLLNTYDNGQPVKVSRSIGGHVVYDIWPRVDTQLDALRTSTHAADLAQRMEAEGIDN
;
A
#
# COMPACT_ATOMS: atom_id res chain seq x y z
N MET A 1 -16.23 13.29 -6.91
CA MET A 1 -16.10 13.61 -5.46
C MET A 1 -14.63 13.51 -5.10
N SER A 2 -13.99 14.63 -4.80
CA SER A 2 -12.53 14.69 -4.60
C SER A 2 -12.14 13.99 -3.30
N THR A 3 -11.23 13.02 -3.35
CA THR A 3 -10.47 12.65 -2.14
C THR A 3 -9.46 13.77 -1.96
N PRO A 4 -9.65 14.70 -1.00
CA PRO A 4 -8.73 15.81 -0.89
C PRO A 4 -7.47 15.24 -0.27
N ILE A 5 -6.33 15.47 -0.94
CA ILE A 5 -5.02 15.34 -0.30
C ILE A 5 -5.12 16.05 1.05
N ASP A 6 -4.96 15.29 2.12
CA ASP A 6 -5.03 15.78 3.49
C ASP A 6 -3.70 16.46 3.83
N ARG A 7 -3.78 17.68 4.37
CA ARG A 7 -2.61 18.49 4.75
C ARG A 7 -2.26 18.38 6.23
N THR A 8 -2.95 17.51 6.98
CA THR A 8 -2.58 17.17 8.34
C THR A 8 -1.12 16.68 8.36
N PRO A 9 -0.22 17.31 9.14
CA PRO A 9 1.17 16.86 9.22
C PRO A 9 1.25 15.43 9.74
N ASN A 10 2.11 14.61 9.13
CA ASN A 10 2.37 13.26 9.62
C ASN A 10 3.15 13.29 10.94
N THR A 11 2.71 12.49 11.91
CA THR A 11 3.56 12.10 13.04
C THR A 11 4.68 11.17 12.55
N PRO A 12 5.76 10.96 13.32
CA PRO A 12 6.78 9.96 12.96
C PRO A 12 6.21 8.55 12.75
N LEU A 13 5.18 8.18 13.53
CA LEU A 13 4.49 6.90 13.38
C LEU A 13 3.64 6.85 12.11
N ASP A 14 2.94 7.94 11.78
CA ASP A 14 2.18 8.06 10.53
C ASP A 14 3.08 7.88 9.29
N SER A 15 4.26 8.51 9.29
CA SER A 15 5.25 8.34 8.21
C SER A 15 5.77 6.91 8.14
N LEU A 16 6.04 6.25 9.29
CA LEU A 16 6.47 4.86 9.33
C LEU A 16 5.40 3.90 8.79
N LYS A 17 4.14 4.07 9.19
CA LYS A 17 3.00 3.30 8.68
C LYS A 17 2.85 3.47 7.17
N THR A 18 2.96 4.70 6.69
CA THR A 18 2.86 5.03 5.26
C THR A 18 3.97 4.37 4.45
N ALA A 19 5.23 4.55 4.86
CA ALA A 19 6.38 3.97 4.19
C ALA A 19 6.32 2.44 4.18
N THR A 20 5.93 1.82 5.30
CA THR A 20 5.78 0.38 5.44
C THR A 20 4.74 -0.18 4.48
N LEU A 21 3.55 0.43 4.42
CA LEU A 21 2.48 -0.04 3.54
C LEU A 21 2.84 0.12 2.06
N ARG A 22 3.51 1.21 1.68
CA ARG A 22 4.00 1.39 0.30
C ARG A 22 5.03 0.34 -0.08
N ALA A 23 5.99 0.07 0.80
CA ALA A 23 7.00 -0.96 0.55
C ALA A 23 6.36 -2.35 0.40
N ILE A 24 5.33 -2.67 1.19
CA ILE A 24 4.60 -3.95 1.07
C ILE A 24 3.82 -4.01 -0.25
N ASP A 25 3.17 -2.92 -0.67
CA ASP A 25 2.46 -2.87 -1.95
C ASP A 25 3.43 -3.00 -3.15
N ASP A 26 4.61 -2.36 -3.07
CA ASP A 26 5.68 -2.49 -4.08
C ASP A 26 6.23 -3.92 -4.13
N ILE A 27 6.46 -4.55 -2.97
CA ILE A 27 6.86 -5.96 -2.89
C ILE A 27 5.78 -6.85 -3.52
N SER A 28 4.50 -6.62 -3.22
CA SER A 28 3.39 -7.39 -3.79
C SER A 28 3.35 -7.26 -5.32
N THR A 29 3.58 -6.07 -5.84
CA THR A 29 3.69 -5.82 -7.29
C THR A 29 4.85 -6.60 -7.93
N VAL A 30 6.00 -6.66 -7.25
CA VAL A 30 7.15 -7.45 -7.69
C VAL A 30 6.83 -8.94 -7.66
N THR A 31 6.20 -9.42 -6.58
CA THR A 31 5.74 -10.81 -6.44
C THR A 31 4.81 -11.20 -7.58
N ASP A 32 3.79 -10.39 -7.87
CA ASP A 32 2.84 -10.63 -8.96
C ASP A 32 3.54 -10.67 -10.33
N THR A 33 4.52 -9.78 -10.55
CA THR A 33 5.31 -9.76 -11.78
C THR A 33 6.16 -11.03 -11.92
N LEU A 34 6.81 -11.44 -10.84
CA LEU A 34 7.65 -12.64 -10.82
C LEU A 34 6.82 -13.92 -11.04
N ALA A 35 5.65 -14.01 -10.40
CA ALA A 35 4.73 -15.13 -10.56
C ALA A 35 4.12 -15.17 -11.98
N GLY A 36 3.61 -14.03 -12.46
CA GLY A 36 2.86 -13.98 -13.72
C GLY A 36 3.70 -13.83 -14.98
N THR A 37 4.87 -13.18 -14.91
CA THR A 37 5.72 -12.90 -16.09
C THR A 37 6.94 -13.82 -16.14
N CYS A 38 7.50 -14.18 -14.99
CA CYS A 38 8.70 -15.01 -14.92
C CYS A 38 8.39 -16.48 -14.60
N ASP A 39 7.11 -16.85 -14.47
CA ASP A 39 6.63 -18.20 -14.11
C ASP A 39 7.37 -18.79 -12.89
N LEU A 40 7.71 -17.93 -11.92
CA LEU A 40 8.32 -18.41 -10.68
C LEU A 40 7.23 -19.00 -9.77
N PRO A 41 7.40 -20.23 -9.30
CA PRO A 41 6.44 -20.83 -8.38
C PRO A 41 6.50 -20.16 -7.00
N ASP A 42 5.39 -20.18 -6.26
CA ASP A 42 5.27 -19.52 -4.95
C ASP A 42 6.27 -20.04 -3.90
N ASP A 43 6.74 -21.29 -4.04
CA ASP A 43 7.74 -21.89 -3.17
C ASP A 43 9.20 -21.56 -3.56
N HIS A 44 9.37 -20.78 -4.64
CA HIS A 44 10.69 -20.35 -5.09
C HIS A 44 11.36 -19.48 -4.02
N ALA A 45 12.67 -19.67 -3.81
CA ALA A 45 13.41 -19.00 -2.74
C ALA A 45 13.31 -17.47 -2.77
N VAL A 46 13.17 -16.87 -3.96
CA VAL A 46 12.96 -15.42 -4.11
C VAL A 46 11.62 -14.97 -3.53
N MET A 47 10.55 -15.74 -3.74
CA MET A 47 9.22 -15.44 -3.20
C MET A 47 9.25 -15.49 -1.67
N ALA A 48 9.88 -16.52 -1.10
CA ALA A 48 10.07 -16.63 0.34
C ALA A 48 10.86 -15.45 0.95
N ILE A 49 11.86 -14.91 0.23
CA ILE A 49 12.60 -13.72 0.67
C ILE A 49 11.69 -12.48 0.67
N LEU A 50 10.88 -12.29 -0.37
CA LEU A 50 9.95 -11.16 -0.48
C LEU A 50 8.89 -11.22 0.62
N ASP A 51 8.34 -12.40 0.89
CA ASP A 51 7.40 -12.61 2.01
C ASP A 51 8.05 -12.31 3.35
N ARG A 52 9.30 -12.75 3.55
CA ARG A 52 10.04 -12.44 4.78
C ARG A 52 10.30 -10.95 4.94
N LEU A 53 10.59 -10.23 3.86
CA LEU A 53 10.76 -8.77 3.90
C LEU A 53 9.45 -8.08 4.28
N SER A 54 8.34 -8.45 3.65
CA SER A 54 7.00 -7.95 3.99
C SER A 54 6.65 -8.21 5.46
N HIS A 55 6.96 -9.40 5.97
CA HIS A 55 6.78 -9.74 7.38
C HIS A 55 7.63 -8.86 8.30
N LEU A 56 8.93 -8.69 8.02
CA LEU A 56 9.83 -7.87 8.84
C LEU A 56 9.39 -6.40 8.87
N LEU A 57 8.92 -5.86 7.75
CA LEU A 57 8.35 -4.51 7.69
C LEU A 57 7.13 -4.37 8.60
N LYS A 58 6.23 -5.38 8.62
CA LYS A 58 5.08 -5.42 9.55
C LYS A 58 5.53 -5.48 11.01
N VAL A 59 6.56 -6.27 11.32
CA VAL A 59 7.10 -6.37 12.69
C VAL A 59 7.64 -5.02 13.15
N ILE A 60 8.45 -4.36 12.32
CA ILE A 60 9.06 -3.05 12.64
C ILE A 60 7.98 -2.00 12.96
N VAL A 61 6.92 -1.89 12.14
CA VAL A 61 5.85 -0.94 12.45
C VAL A 61 5.06 -1.34 13.69
N ALA A 62 4.83 -2.64 13.90
CA ALA A 62 4.08 -3.14 15.06
C ALA A 62 4.75 -2.84 16.41
N GLU A 63 6.09 -2.80 16.46
CA GLU A 63 6.85 -2.38 17.66
C GLU A 63 6.44 -0.99 18.17
N HIS A 64 5.89 -0.15 17.29
CA HIS A 64 5.46 1.21 17.60
C HIS A 64 3.94 1.38 17.68
N VAL A 65 3.15 0.34 17.43
CA VAL A 65 1.68 0.41 17.45
C VAL A 65 1.12 -0.37 18.64
N PRO A 66 0.60 0.32 19.68
CA PRO A 66 0.04 -0.35 20.85
C PRO A 66 -1.06 -1.35 20.50
N GLY A 67 -0.97 -2.54 21.07
CA GLY A 67 -1.96 -3.61 20.84
C GLY A 67 -1.75 -4.41 19.56
N VAL A 68 -0.68 -4.16 18.81
CA VAL A 68 -0.31 -4.97 17.65
C VAL A 68 0.86 -5.89 17.99
N THR A 69 0.73 -7.15 17.61
CA THR A 69 1.80 -8.14 17.69
C THR A 69 1.68 -8.99 16.43
N VAL A 70 2.76 -9.08 15.66
CA VAL A 70 2.80 -9.86 14.42
C VAL A 70 3.22 -11.28 14.78
N PRO A 71 2.36 -12.29 14.54
CA PRO A 71 2.75 -13.68 14.76
C PRO A 71 3.74 -14.14 13.68
N ASP A 72 4.42 -15.26 13.91
CA ASP A 72 5.43 -15.81 12.98
C ASP A 72 4.85 -16.15 11.60
N ASP A 73 3.57 -16.52 11.53
CA ASP A 73 2.84 -16.77 10.27
C ASP A 73 2.42 -15.47 9.54
N GLY A 74 2.68 -14.30 10.14
CA GLY A 74 2.37 -12.99 9.60
C GLY A 74 0.88 -12.62 9.56
N LEU A 75 0.00 -13.45 10.11
CA LEU A 75 -1.45 -13.25 10.06
C LEU A 75 -1.93 -12.37 11.21
N LEU A 76 -2.31 -11.14 10.87
CA LEU A 76 -2.89 -10.20 11.82
C LEU A 76 -4.41 -10.36 11.90
N THR A 77 -4.95 -10.12 13.09
CA THR A 77 -6.41 -9.96 13.24
C THR A 77 -6.90 -8.73 12.48
N ALA A 78 -8.18 -8.69 12.11
CA ALA A 78 -8.79 -7.54 11.45
C ALA A 78 -8.58 -6.23 12.23
N GLN A 79 -8.66 -6.30 13.56
CA GLN A 79 -8.42 -5.14 14.43
C GLN A 79 -6.96 -4.67 14.37
N GLN A 80 -6.00 -5.59 14.44
CA GLN A 80 -4.58 -5.24 14.33
C GLN A 80 -4.23 -4.68 12.96
N GLN A 81 -4.80 -5.27 11.90
CA GLN A 81 -4.65 -4.75 10.54
C GLN A 81 -5.21 -3.33 10.43
N GLN A 82 -6.37 -3.07 11.05
CA GLN A 82 -6.94 -1.73 11.11
C GLN A 82 -6.01 -0.75 11.85
N LEU A 83 -5.42 -1.14 12.98
CA LEU A 83 -4.49 -0.29 13.74
C LEU A 83 -3.23 0.07 12.94
N LEU A 84 -2.70 -0.86 12.15
CA LEU A 84 -1.57 -0.57 11.24
C LEU A 84 -1.98 0.31 10.06
N ASN A 85 -3.21 0.19 9.58
CA ASN A 85 -3.72 0.88 8.39
C ASN A 85 -4.44 2.20 8.70
N THR A 86 -4.30 2.73 9.91
CA THR A 86 -4.95 3.97 10.35
C THR A 86 -3.92 4.92 10.97
N TYR A 87 -3.96 6.19 10.56
CA TYR A 87 -3.21 7.28 11.18
C TYR A 87 -3.66 7.54 12.62
N ASP A 88 -2.85 8.28 13.37
CA ASP A 88 -3.14 8.58 14.78
C ASP A 88 -4.45 9.38 14.97
N ASN A 89 -4.89 10.13 13.96
CA ASN A 89 -6.17 10.85 13.97
C ASN A 89 -7.38 10.01 13.53
N GLY A 90 -7.21 8.70 13.35
CA GLY A 90 -8.28 7.77 12.98
C GLY A 90 -8.61 7.69 11.49
N GLN A 91 -7.89 8.42 10.63
CA GLN A 91 -8.07 8.32 9.18
C GLN A 91 -7.28 7.16 8.58
N PRO A 92 -7.75 6.52 7.50
CA PRO A 92 -7.02 5.45 6.84
C PRO A 92 -5.72 5.95 6.20
N VAL A 93 -4.67 5.14 6.29
CA VAL A 93 -3.37 5.40 5.63
C VAL A 93 -3.48 5.25 4.11
N LYS A 94 -4.30 4.29 3.67
CA LYS A 94 -4.55 3.94 2.26
C LYS A 94 -6.05 3.80 2.04
N VAL A 95 -6.56 4.37 0.94
CA VAL A 95 -7.97 4.28 0.55
C VAL A 95 -8.07 3.71 -0.86
N SER A 96 -8.61 2.51 -0.98
CA SER A 96 -8.88 1.89 -2.27
C SER A 96 -10.15 2.48 -2.89
N ARG A 97 -10.08 2.84 -4.17
CA ARG A 97 -11.19 3.39 -4.96
C ARG A 97 -11.34 2.60 -6.25
N SER A 98 -12.55 2.16 -6.55
CA SER A 98 -12.84 1.62 -7.88
C SER A 98 -12.93 2.76 -8.89
N ILE A 99 -12.21 2.64 -10.00
CA ILE A 99 -12.27 3.49 -11.18
C ILE A 99 -12.75 2.61 -12.34
N GLY A 100 -13.88 2.95 -12.96
CA GLY A 100 -14.45 2.20 -14.08
C GLY A 100 -14.86 0.75 -13.76
N GLY A 101 -15.23 0.45 -12.50
CA GLY A 101 -15.80 -0.84 -12.08
C GLY A 101 -14.83 -2.04 -12.04
N HIS A 102 -13.67 -1.94 -12.69
CA HIS A 102 -12.71 -3.04 -12.84
C HIS A 102 -11.30 -2.71 -12.33
N VAL A 103 -10.97 -1.44 -12.16
CA VAL A 103 -9.67 -1.00 -11.65
C VAL A 103 -9.84 -0.53 -10.21
N VAL A 104 -9.08 -1.09 -9.28
CA VAL A 104 -8.99 -0.60 -7.90
C VAL A 104 -7.70 0.20 -7.75
N TYR A 105 -7.83 1.46 -7.35
CA TYR A 105 -6.73 2.38 -7.17
C TYR A 105 -6.54 2.72 -5.70
N ASP A 106 -5.31 2.58 -5.22
CA ASP A 106 -4.95 2.95 -3.85
C ASP A 106 -4.50 4.40 -3.76
N ILE A 107 -5.30 5.20 -3.05
CA ILE A 107 -5.02 6.61 -2.75
C ILE A 107 -4.32 6.69 -1.39
N TRP A 108 -3.16 7.35 -1.38
CA TRP A 108 -2.42 7.71 -0.17
C TRP A 108 -2.78 9.14 0.23
N PRO A 109 -3.66 9.35 1.23
CA PRO A 109 -4.24 10.67 1.49
C PRO A 109 -3.22 11.70 1.98
N ARG A 110 -2.12 11.23 2.57
CA ARG A 110 -1.00 12.05 3.02
C ARG A 110 0.27 11.63 2.29
N VAL A 111 1.05 12.61 1.90
CA VAL A 111 2.30 12.43 1.18
C VAL A 111 3.42 13.08 1.99
N ASP A 112 4.40 12.27 2.40
CA ASP A 112 5.55 12.74 3.19
C ASP A 112 6.54 13.54 2.34
N THR A 113 6.59 13.27 1.03
CA THR A 113 7.55 13.89 0.12
C THR A 113 6.91 14.40 -1.17
N GLN A 114 7.56 15.40 -1.79
CA GLN A 114 7.20 15.86 -3.14
C GLN A 114 7.29 14.73 -4.18
N LEU A 115 8.20 13.78 -3.99
CA LEU A 115 8.35 12.61 -4.88
C LEU A 115 7.12 11.70 -4.79
N ASP A 116 6.57 11.49 -3.60
CA ASP A 116 5.36 10.69 -3.41
C ASP A 116 4.12 11.38 -3.98
N ALA A 117 4.04 12.70 -3.83
CA ALA A 117 3.01 13.50 -4.48
C ALA A 117 3.09 13.38 -6.01
N LEU A 118 4.31 13.41 -6.56
CA LEU A 118 4.57 13.26 -7.99
C LEU A 118 4.23 11.85 -8.49
N ARG A 119 4.64 10.80 -7.76
CA ARG A 119 4.32 9.41 -8.11
C ARG A 119 2.81 9.17 -8.12
N THR A 120 2.11 9.67 -7.09
CA THR A 120 0.66 9.55 -7.00
C THR A 120 -0.05 10.28 -8.13
N SER A 121 0.42 11.49 -8.51
CA SER A 121 -0.19 12.26 -9.59
C SER A 121 0.15 11.75 -10.98
N THR A 122 1.41 11.35 -11.24
CA THR A 122 1.84 10.77 -12.51
C THR A 122 1.17 9.44 -12.76
N HIS A 123 1.07 8.56 -11.76
CA HIS A 123 0.42 7.27 -11.91
C HIS A 123 -1.10 7.42 -12.16
N ALA A 124 -1.77 8.31 -11.44
CA ALA A 124 -3.17 8.63 -11.69
C ALA A 124 -3.40 9.23 -13.10
N ALA A 125 -2.48 10.05 -13.60
CA ALA A 125 -2.56 10.63 -14.95
C ALA A 125 -2.33 9.59 -16.05
N ASP A 126 -1.35 8.70 -15.89
CA ASP A 126 -1.07 7.59 -16.82
C ASP A 126 -2.27 6.63 -16.92
N LEU A 127 -2.87 6.31 -15.77
CA LEU A 127 -4.06 5.47 -15.72
C LEU A 127 -5.26 6.13 -16.42
N ALA A 128 -5.50 7.43 -16.18
CA ALA A 128 -6.57 8.17 -16.87
C ALA A 128 -6.37 8.17 -18.39
N GLN A 129 -5.13 8.34 -18.86
CA GLN A 129 -4.81 8.23 -20.29
C GLN A 129 -5.04 6.83 -20.85
N ARG A 130 -4.70 5.78 -20.11
CA ARG A 130 -4.95 4.40 -20.53
C ARG A 130 -6.44 4.09 -20.63
N MET A 131 -7.24 4.52 -19.66
CA MET A 131 -8.69 4.34 -19.70
C MET A 131 -9.33 5.08 -20.87
N GLU A 132 -8.87 6.31 -21.17
CA GLU A 132 -9.31 7.08 -22.33
C GLU A 132 -8.92 6.39 -23.66
N ALA A 133 -7.71 5.83 -23.74
CA ALA A 133 -7.24 5.08 -24.91
C ALA A 133 -7.98 3.75 -25.11
N GLU A 134 -8.42 3.10 -24.03
CA GLU A 134 -9.14 1.82 -24.06
C GLU A 134 -10.67 2.01 -24.21
N GLY A 135 -11.17 3.24 -24.24
CA GLY A 135 -12.59 3.55 -24.44
C GLY A 135 -13.48 3.09 -23.28
N ILE A 136 -12.92 3.00 -22.06
CA ILE A 136 -13.63 2.58 -20.86
C ILE A 136 -14.32 3.81 -20.28
N ASP A 137 -15.59 4.02 -20.65
CA ASP A 137 -16.45 5.08 -20.09
C ASP A 137 -16.93 4.73 -18.67
N ASN A 138 -17.05 5.79 -17.84
CA ASN A 138 -17.36 5.77 -16.40
C ASN A 138 -18.62 5.01 -15.97
#